data_AF-A0A661SZ94-F1
#
_entry.id   AF-A0A661SZ94-F1
#
_cell.length_a   1.000
_cell.length_b   1.000
_cell.length_c   1.000
_cell.angle_alpha   90.00
_cell.angle_beta   90.00
_cell.angle_gamma   90.00
#
_symmetry.space_group_name_H-M   'P 1'
#
loop_
_entity.id
_entity.type
_entity.pdbx_description
1 polymer ?
#
loop_
_entity_poly.entity_id
_entity_poly.type
_entity_poly.pdbx_seq_one_letter_code
_entity_poly.pdbx_strand_id
1 'polypeptide(L)'
;MKIKSPKENDMEIKLTQADAGRLKPKPADDALGFGDIFTDHMFLMDFEADRGWYDPRIQPYGDLTIDPAAMGIHYGQEIFE
;
A
#
# COMPACT_ATOMS: atom_id res chain seq x y z
N MET A 1 -3.18 23.36 7.20
CA MET A 1 -4.03 22.54 6.31
C MET A 1 -4.79 21.56 7.19
N LYS A 2 -6.14 21.56 7.19
CA LYS A 2 -6.91 20.60 8.00
C LYS A 2 -7.11 19.33 7.18
N ILE A 3 -6.37 18.27 7.50
CA ILE A 3 -6.59 16.94 6.94
C ILE A 3 -7.88 16.40 7.55
N LYS A 4 -8.92 16.21 6.75
CA LYS A 4 -10.18 15.61 7.23
C LYS A 4 -10.02 14.09 7.20
N SER A 5 -10.05 13.46 8.36
CA SER A 5 -10.18 12.00 8.45
C SER A 5 -11.59 11.59 8.01
N PRO A 6 -11.73 10.49 7.24
CA PRO A 6 -13.04 9.93 6.92
C PRO A 6 -13.79 9.55 8.20
N LYS A 7 -15.12 9.68 8.19
CA LYS A 7 -15.96 9.23 9.31
C LYS A 7 -15.98 7.70 9.36
N GLU A 8 -16.03 7.15 10.57
CA GLU A 8 -15.88 5.72 10.92
C GLU A 8 -16.79 4.74 10.14
N ASN A 9 -17.90 5.20 9.55
CA ASN A 9 -18.93 4.35 8.95
C ASN A 9 -18.92 4.29 7.41
N ASP A 10 -17.98 4.94 6.70
CA ASP A 10 -18.03 5.11 5.23
C ASP A 10 -16.85 4.51 4.44
N MET A 11 -15.93 3.76 5.06
CA MET A 11 -14.76 3.22 4.34
C MET A 11 -14.73 1.70 4.26
N GLU A 12 -15.33 1.18 3.19
CA GLU A 12 -15.14 -0.20 2.76
C GLU A 12 -13.77 -0.37 2.09
N ILE A 13 -12.94 -1.27 2.61
CA ILE A 13 -11.65 -1.63 2.00
C ILE A 13 -11.92 -2.62 0.87
N LYS A 14 -11.58 -2.25 -0.37
CA LYS A 14 -11.69 -3.14 -1.51
C LYS A 14 -10.63 -4.23 -1.42
N LEU A 15 -11.01 -5.49 -1.62
CA LEU A 15 -10.07 -6.61 -1.65
C LEU A 15 -9.99 -7.22 -3.05
N THR A 16 -8.80 -7.23 -3.62
CA THR A 16 -8.46 -8.01 -4.82
C THR A 16 -7.47 -9.10 -4.42
N GLN A 17 -7.91 -10.36 -4.46
CA GLN A 17 -7.04 -11.50 -4.16
C GLN A 17 -6.01 -11.72 -5.27
N ALA A 18 -4.87 -12.29 -4.89
CA ALA A 18 -3.83 -12.66 -5.85
C ALA A 18 -4.22 -13.99 -6.51
N ASP A 19 -3.92 -14.12 -7.79
CA ASP A 19 -4.17 -15.36 -8.52
C ASP A 19 -3.42 -16.52 -7.86
N ALA A 20 -4.03 -17.71 -7.86
CA ALA A 20 -3.43 -18.91 -7.26
C ALA A 20 -2.03 -19.22 -7.81
N GLY A 21 -1.77 -18.93 -9.09
CA GLY A 21 -0.46 -19.12 -9.72
C GLY A 21 0.60 -18.09 -9.34
N ARG A 22 0.23 -17.00 -8.65
CA ARG A 22 1.14 -15.96 -8.16
C ARG A 22 1.42 -16.05 -6.65
N LEU A 23 0.71 -16.93 -5.94
CA LEU A 23 0.92 -17.15 -4.51
C LEU A 23 2.31 -17.77 -4.28
N LYS A 24 3.11 -17.11 -3.45
CA LYS A 24 4.43 -17.60 -3.10
C LYS A 24 4.34 -18.75 -2.09
N PRO A 25 5.25 -19.74 -2.14
CA PRO A 25 5.38 -20.67 -1.04
C PRO A 25 5.79 -19.90 0.22
N LYS A 26 5.25 -20.29 1.37
CA LYS A 26 5.67 -19.72 2.64
C LYS A 26 7.12 -20.13 2.91
N PRO A 27 8.01 -19.19 3.28
CA PRO A 27 9.37 -19.54 3.66
C PRO A 27 9.36 -20.43 4.91
N ALA A 28 10.42 -21.21 5.10
CA ALA A 28 10.66 -21.90 6.36
C ALA A 28 11.11 -20.89 7.43
N ASP A 29 10.76 -21.13 8.68
CA ASP A 29 11.02 -20.20 9.80
C ASP A 29 12.52 -19.92 9.98
N ASP A 30 13.38 -20.91 9.73
CA ASP A 30 14.84 -20.80 9.82
C ASP A 30 15.49 -20.14 8.59
N ALA A 31 14.71 -19.89 7.53
CA ALA A 31 15.14 -19.23 6.31
C ALA A 31 14.65 -17.76 6.22
N LEU A 32 14.04 -17.23 7.28
CA LEU A 32 13.57 -15.85 7.32
C LEU A 32 14.74 -14.85 7.37
N GLY A 33 14.67 -13.83 6.52
CA GLY A 33 15.56 -12.67 6.48
C GLY A 33 14.81 -11.36 6.80
N PHE A 34 15.57 -10.28 7.05
CA PHE A 34 14.98 -8.97 7.26
C PHE A 34 14.92 -8.19 5.94
N GLY A 35 13.70 -7.82 5.51
CA GLY A 35 13.47 -6.86 4.43
C GLY A 35 13.61 -7.42 3.00
N ASP A 36 13.70 -8.74 2.82
CA ASP A 36 13.91 -9.39 1.52
C ASP A 36 12.79 -10.37 1.12
N ILE A 37 11.93 -10.76 2.06
CA ILE A 37 10.76 -11.62 1.82
C ILE A 37 9.47 -10.83 2.06
N PHE A 38 8.69 -10.63 1.00
CA PHE A 38 7.41 -9.90 1.03
C PHE A 38 6.22 -10.86 0.98
N THR A 39 5.04 -10.44 1.44
CA THR A 39 3.78 -11.18 1.32
C THR A 39 3.16 -11.02 -0.09
N ASP A 40 2.05 -11.70 -0.37
CA ASP A 40 1.40 -11.69 -1.69
C ASP A 40 0.57 -10.42 -1.96
N HIS A 41 0.29 -9.63 -0.92
CA HIS A 41 -0.61 -8.48 -0.96
C HIS A 41 0.02 -7.24 -0.35
N MET A 42 -0.46 -6.08 -0.80
CA MET A 42 -0.14 -4.78 -0.24
C MET A 42 -1.41 -3.96 -0.01
N PHE A 43 -1.36 -3.02 0.92
CA PHE A 43 -2.40 -2.03 1.12
C PHE A 43 -2.02 -0.71 0.44
N LEU A 44 -3.01 -0.06 -0.18
CA LEU A 44 -2.90 1.27 -0.76
C LEU A 44 -4.11 2.12 -0.41
N MET A 45 -3.90 3.42 -0.34
CA MET A 45 -4.96 4.40 -0.17
C MET A 45 -4.51 5.72 -0.79
N ASP A 46 -5.40 6.37 -1.52
CA ASP A 46 -5.07 7.58 -2.26
C ASP A 46 -5.49 8.81 -1.46
N PHE A 47 -4.81 9.95 -1.70
CA PHE A 47 -5.13 11.22 -1.07
C PHE A 47 -5.20 12.34 -2.11
N GLU A 48 -6.24 13.15 -2.02
CA GLU A 48 -6.39 14.40 -2.79
C GLU A 48 -6.72 15.55 -1.83
N ALA A 49 -6.19 16.74 -2.07
CA ALA A 49 -6.29 17.86 -1.13
C ALA A 49 -7.74 18.31 -0.84
N ASP A 50 -8.62 18.21 -1.84
CA ASP A 50 -10.04 18.59 -1.77
C ASP A 50 -10.94 17.43 -1.30
N ARG A 51 -10.55 16.18 -1.58
CA ARG A 51 -11.31 14.97 -1.23
C ARG A 51 -10.93 14.37 0.12
N GLY A 52 -9.69 14.55 0.56
CA GLY A 52 -9.10 13.80 1.68
C GLY A 52 -8.60 12.42 1.24
N TRP A 53 -8.54 11.48 2.19
CA TRP A 53 -8.20 10.09 1.92
C TRP A 53 -9.37 9.35 1.26
N TYR A 54 -9.09 8.54 0.25
CA TYR A 54 -10.10 7.78 -0.48
C TYR A 54 -9.52 6.50 -1.11
N ASP A 55 -10.42 5.67 -1.64
CA ASP A 55 -10.11 4.40 -2.32
C ASP A 55 -9.15 3.44 -1.58
N PRO A 56 -9.45 3.07 -0.32
CA PRO A 56 -8.66 2.09 0.41
C PRO A 56 -8.78 0.71 -0.26
N ARG A 57 -7.64 0.07 -0.51
CA ARG A 57 -7.59 -1.21 -1.23
C ARG A 57 -6.47 -2.12 -0.74
N ILE A 58 -6.78 -3.41 -0.66
CA ILE A 58 -5.81 -4.50 -0.57
C ILE A 58 -5.75 -5.16 -1.95
N GLN A 59 -4.57 -5.25 -2.53
CA GLN A 59 -4.35 -5.78 -3.87
C GLN A 59 -3.05 -6.60 -3.93
N PRO A 60 -2.81 -7.39 -5.00
CA PRO A 60 -1.56 -8.13 -5.15
C PRO A 60 -0.35 -7.20 -5.08
N TYR A 61 0.71 -7.64 -4.39
CA TYR A 61 1.96 -6.90 -4.29
C TYR A 61 2.55 -6.63 -5.68
N GLY A 62 3.00 -5.40 -5.92
CA GLY A 62 3.58 -5.00 -7.20
C GLY A 62 4.15 -3.58 -7.16
N ASP A 63 4.67 -3.17 -8.31
CA ASP A 63 5.33 -1.87 -8.46
C ASP A 63 4.36 -0.70 -8.27
N LEU A 64 4.86 0.39 -7.68
CA LEU A 64 4.14 1.65 -7.58
C LEU A 64 4.32 2.47 -8.87
N THR A 65 3.22 2.90 -9.47
CA THR A 65 3.26 3.90 -10.56
C THR A 65 3.27 5.30 -9.96
N ILE A 66 4.39 6.01 -10.09
CA ILE A 66 4.61 7.32 -9.46
C ILE A 66 5.11 8.30 -10.53
N ASP A 67 4.70 9.57 -10.42
CA ASP A 67 5.27 10.64 -11.23
C ASP A 67 6.78 10.78 -10.96
N PRO A 68 7.65 10.79 -11.98
CA PRO A 68 9.10 10.95 -11.79
C PRO A 68 9.51 12.20 -11.02
N ALA A 69 8.65 13.24 -10.94
CA ALA A 69 8.86 14.48 -10.19
C ALA A 69 8.22 14.48 -8.78
N ALA A 70 7.72 13.33 -8.29
CA ALA A 70 7.07 13.26 -6.98
C ALA A 70 7.98 13.72 -5.83
N MET A 71 7.42 14.48 -4.89
CA MET A 71 8.17 15.05 -3.75
C MET A 71 8.78 13.99 -2.83
N GLY A 72 8.16 12.80 -2.73
CA GLY A 72 8.75 11.67 -2.01
C GLY A 72 10.13 11.30 -2.57
N ILE A 73 10.29 11.33 -3.90
CA ILE A 73 11.53 10.96 -4.59
C ILE A 73 12.57 12.09 -4.53
N HIS A 74 12.15 13.35 -4.75
CA HIS A 74 13.09 14.48 -4.89
C HIS A 74 13.46 15.16 -3.57
N TYR A 75 12.55 15.15 -2.61
CA TYR A 75 12.68 15.93 -1.36
C TYR A 75 12.46 15.09 -0.11
N GLY A 76 12.36 13.76 -0.24
CA GLY A 76 12.20 12.84 0.90
C GLY A 76 10.93 13.09 1.70
N GLN A 77 9.86 13.57 1.05
CA GLN A 77 8.57 13.77 1.72
C GLN A 77 7.85 12.43 1.91
N GLU A 78 8.38 11.62 2.82
CA GLU A 78 7.90 10.28 3.15
C GLU A 78 8.14 9.97 4.63
N ILE A 79 7.32 9.08 5.18
CA ILE A 79 7.43 8.55 6.54
C ILE A 79 7.11 7.05 6.49
N PHE A 80 7.72 6.26 7.36
CA PHE A 80 7.48 4.83 7.45
C PHE A 80 7.37 4.38 8.92
N GLU A 81 6.78 3.21 9.11
CA GLU A 81 6.75 2.42 10.35
C GLU A 81 7.02 0.95 9.99
#